data_AF-A0A8T7C159-F1
#
_entry.id   AF-A0A8T7C159-F1
#
_cell.length_a   1.000
_cell.length_b   1.000
_cell.length_c   1.000
_cell.angle_alpha   90.00
_cell.angle_beta   90.00
_cell.angle_gamma   90.00
#
_symmetry.space_group_name_H-M   'P 1'
#
loop_
_entity.id
_entity.type
_entity.pdbx_description
1 polymer ?
#
loop_
_entity_poly.entity_id
_entity_poly.type
_entity_poly.pdbx_seq_one_letter_code
_entity_poly.pdbx_strand_id
1 'polypeptide(L)' 'SDLRRWCRGKISAYKIPRQLKVLDALPRNAMGKVTKPELASLLLAVHTAQDSPGNSH' A
#
# COMPACT_ATOMS: atom_id res chain seq x y z
N SER A 1 9.74 -10.23 2.03
CA SER A 1 8.86 -9.14 2.48
C SER A 1 8.42 -9.38 3.90
N ASP A 2 9.03 -8.65 4.83
CA ASP A 2 8.98 -8.85 6.28
C ASP A 2 7.59 -8.65 6.87
N LEU A 3 6.75 -7.81 6.26
CA LEU A 3 5.38 -7.56 6.71
C LEU A 3 4.50 -8.82 6.67
N ARG A 4 4.64 -9.67 5.63
CA ARG A 4 3.89 -10.93 5.55
C ARG A 4 4.34 -11.94 6.60
N ARG A 5 5.64 -11.98 6.90
CA ARG A 5 6.19 -12.81 7.98
C ARG A 5 5.73 -12.31 9.34
N TRP A 6 5.66 -11.00 9.56
CA TRP A 6 5.14 -10.39 10.79
C TRP A 6 3.65 -10.68 11.01
N CYS A 7 2.85 -10.73 9.94
CA CYS A 7 1.45 -11.16 10.00
C CYS A 7 1.28 -12.65 10.29
N ARG A 8 2.27 -13.48 9.92
CA ARG A 8 2.23 -14.94 10.09
C ARG A 8 2.29 -15.26 11.60
N GLY A 9 1.17 -15.73 12.14
CA GLY A 9 1.02 -16.05 13.58
C GLY A 9 0.18 -15.04 14.37
N LYS A 10 -0.09 -13.85 13.83
CA LYS A 10 -1.05 -12.89 14.43
C LYS A 10 -2.42 -12.93 13.76
N ILE A 11 -2.45 -13.27 12.47
CA ILE A 11 -3.69 -13.43 11.70
C ILE A 11 -3.64 -14.75 10.93
N SER A 12 -4.80 -15.35 10.70
CA SER A 12 -4.90 -16.57 9.90
C SER A 12 -4.43 -16.30 8.46
N ALA A 13 -3.84 -17.31 7.82
CA ALA A 13 -3.18 -17.18 6.52
C ALA A 13 -4.09 -16.58 5.43
N TYR A 14 -5.40 -16.84 5.48
CA TYR A 14 -6.38 -16.29 4.53
C TYR A 14 -6.61 -14.77 4.68
N LYS A 15 -6.29 -14.19 5.85
CA LYS A 15 -6.37 -12.74 6.09
C LYS A 15 -5.10 -12.02 5.66
N ILE A 16 -4.06 -12.75 5.25
CA ILE A 16 -2.83 -12.15 4.75
C ILE A 16 -3.08 -11.68 3.30
N PRO A 17 -3.00 -10.37 3.02
CA PRO A 17 -3.30 -9.85 1.69
C PRO A 17 -2.29 -10.35 0.65
N ARG A 18 -2.79 -10.64 -0.57
CA ARG A 18 -1.96 -11.13 -1.69
C ARG A 18 -1.07 -10.04 -2.27
N GLN A 19 -1.45 -8.77 -2.15
CA GLN A 19 -0.69 -7.60 -2.59
C GLN A 19 -0.56 -6.63 -1.42
N LEU A 20 0.64 -6.06 -1.25
CA LEU A 20 0.96 -5.08 -0.23
C LEU A 20 1.70 -3.95 -0.93
N LYS A 21 1.17 -2.73 -0.83
CA LYS A 21 1.74 -1.52 -1.40
C LYS A 21 1.89 -0.51 -0.27
N VAL A 22 3.09 0.04 -0.12
CA VAL A 22 3.35 1.12 0.81
C VAL A 22 3.00 2.42 0.10
N LEU A 23 2.26 3.29 0.77
CA LEU A 23 1.84 4.60 0.28
C LEU A 23 2.20 5.61 1.37
N ASP A 24 2.69 6.79 1.00
CA ASP A 24 3.01 7.84 1.97
C ASP A 24 1.74 8.39 2.64
N ALA A 25 0.63 8.43 1.90
CA ALA A 25 -0.68 8.83 2.40
C ALA A 25 -1.80 8.03 1.75
N LEU A 26 -2.85 7.76 2.53
CA LEU A 26 -4.08 7.18 1.99
C LEU A 26 -4.91 8.25 1.28
N PRO A 27 -5.51 7.95 0.12
CA PRO A 27 -6.41 8.88 -0.55
C PRO A 27 -7.63 9.13 0.35
N ARG A 28 -7.86 10.40 0.66
CA ARG A 28 -8.96 10.86 1.50
C ARG A 28 -9.80 11.86 0.72
N ASN A 29 -11.11 11.79 0.88
CA ASN A 29 -12.01 12.78 0.32
C ASN A 29 -11.89 14.14 1.05
N ALA A 30 -12.60 15.16 0.57
CA ALA A 30 -12.61 16.50 1.17
C ALA A 30 -13.04 16.53 2.66
N MET A 31 -13.68 15.46 3.15
CA MET A 31 -14.10 15.28 4.54
C MET A 31 -13.10 14.44 5.36
N GLY A 32 -11.92 14.13 4.81
CA GLY A 32 -10.88 13.34 5.48
C GLY A 32 -11.15 11.83 5.56
N LYS A 33 -12.24 11.32 4.95
CA LYS A 33 -12.55 9.88 4.94
C LYS A 33 -11.79 9.18 3.83
N VAL A 34 -11.31 7.97 4.10
CA VAL A 34 -10.61 7.16 3.11
C VAL A 34 -11.55 6.78 1.96
N THR A 35 -11.12 7.06 0.74
CA THR A 35 -11.90 6.78 -0.47
C THR A 35 -11.56 5.40 -1.01
N LYS A 36 -12.45 4.42 -0.78
CA LYS A 36 -12.27 3.03 -1.24
C LYS A 36 -12.08 2.87 -2.76
N PRO A 37 -12.82 3.57 -3.66
CA PRO A 37 -12.60 3.43 -5.10
C PRO A 37 -11.23 3.94 -5.53
N GLU A 38 -10.75 5.05 -4.98
CA GLU A 38 -9.40 5.57 -5.26
C GLU A 38 -8.31 4.62 -4.76
N LEU A 39 -8.49 4.03 -3.58
CA LEU A 39 -7.57 3.01 -3.06
C LEU A 39 -7.52 1.77 -3.97
N ALA A 40 -8.66 1.35 -4.52
CA ALA A 40 -8.72 0.25 -5.49
C ALA A 40 -7.97 0.61 -6.77
N SER A 41 -8.17 1.82 -7.31
CA SER A 41 -7.43 2.31 -8.48
C SER A 41 -5.91 2.32 -8.25
N LEU A 42 -5.43 2.72 -7.06
CA LEU A 42 -4.00 2.71 -6.74
C LEU A 42 -3.37 1.30 -6.64
N LEU A 43 -4.16 0.29 -6.27
CA LEU A 43 -3.75 -1.11 -6.20
C LEU A 43 -3.79 -1.79 -7.57
N LEU A 44 -4.76 -1.40 -8.41
CA LEU A 44 -4.93 -1.91 -9.78
C LEU A 44 -3.98 -1.22 -10.78
N ALA A 45 -3.65 0.05 -10.55
CA ALA A 45 -2.63 0.76 -11.31
C ALA A 45 -1.25 0.15 -10.99
N VAL A 46 -0.80 -0.71 -11.90
CA VAL A 46 0.56 -1.26 -11.94
C VAL A 46 1.55 -0.09 -11.94
N HIS A 47 2.49 -0.12 -10.99
CA HIS A 47 3.42 0.97 -10.79
C HIS A 47 4.60 0.82 -11.77
N THR A 48 4.71 1.75 -12.71
CA THR A 48 6.01 2.22 -13.17
C THR A 48 6.49 3.31 -12.22
N ALA A 49 7.78 3.32 -11.92
CA ALA A 49 8.53 4.33 -11.17
C ALA A 49 8.40 4.34 -9.64
N GLN A 50 9.19 3.48 -8.99
CA GLN A 50 9.87 3.78 -7.73
C GLN A 50 11.32 3.30 -7.85
N ASP A 51 12.15 4.11 -8.50
CA ASP A 51 13.58 4.18 -8.23
C ASP A 51 14.10 5.51 -8.78
N SER A 52 14.25 6.49 -7.91
CA SER A 52 15.02 7.69 -8.18
C SER A 52 15.85 7.97 -6.92
N PRO A 53 17.11 7.52 -6.87
CA PRO A 53 18.05 7.98 -5.86
C PRO A 53 18.51 9.36 -6.31
N GLY A 54 17.95 10.41 -5.70
CA GLY A 54 18.23 11.78 -6.09
C GLY A 54 18.20 12.75 -4.91
N ASN A 55 18.98 12.45 -3.86
CA ASN A 55 19.34 13.47 -2.87
C ASN A 55 20.86 13.59 -2.78
N SER A 56 21.41 14.56 -3.49
CA SER A 56 22.71 15.19 -3.18
C SER A 56 22.71 16.58 -3.75
N HIS A 57 22.34 17.56 -2.92
CA HIS A 57 23.04 18.83 -2.78
C HIS A 57 22.80 19.37 -1.37
#